data_AF-A0A2P7B922-F1
#
_entry.id   AF-A0A2P7B922-F1
#
_cell.length_a   1.000
_cell.length_b   1.000
_cell.length_c   1.000
_cell.angle_alpha   90.00
_cell.angle_beta   90.00
_cell.angle_gamma   90.00
#
_symmetry.space_group_name_H-M   'P 1'
#
loop_
_entity.id
_entity.type
_entity.pdbx_description
1 polymer ?
#
loop_
_entity_poly.entity_id
_entity_poly.type
_entity_poly.pdbx_seq_one_letter_code
_entity_poly.pdbx_strand_id
1 'polypeptide(L)'
;MSHPFPPVTIESRRLGKPENICSVTEAAEFLLMKWPVHQGQKLKAARQRCYDVLDGNASAADARSAFIEAAKEADIFVDYIKTGR
;
A
#
# COMPACT_ATOMS: atom_id res chain seq x y z
N MET A 1 2.08 -3.88 17.20
CA MET A 1 3.31 -4.42 16.57
C MET A 1 3.47 -3.74 15.21
N SER A 2 4.67 -3.34 14.83
CA SER A 2 4.92 -2.89 13.46
C SER A 2 5.32 -4.12 12.64
N HIS A 3 4.64 -4.35 11.52
CA HIS A 3 4.97 -5.43 10.58
C HIS A 3 5.68 -4.80 9.38
N PRO A 4 7.02 -4.66 9.43
CA PRO A 4 7.77 -4.01 8.38
C PRO A 4 7.82 -4.85 7.11
N PHE A 5 7.92 -4.18 5.96
CA PHE A 5 8.14 -4.81 4.67
C PHE A 5 9.00 -3.89 3.77
N PRO A 6 9.58 -4.39 2.67
CA PRO A 6 10.36 -3.53 1.75
C PRO A 6 9.52 -2.35 1.23
N PRO A 7 10.06 -1.12 1.24
CA PRO A 7 9.28 0.08 0.98
C PRO A 7 8.49 0.00 -0.33
N VAL A 8 7.26 0.52 -0.29
CA VAL A 8 6.41 0.72 -1.46
C VAL A 8 6.23 2.22 -1.65
N THR A 9 6.76 2.73 -2.75
CA THR A 9 6.61 4.14 -3.11
C THR A 9 5.30 4.35 -3.83
N ILE A 10 4.55 5.35 -3.37
CA ILE A 10 3.30 5.77 -3.97
C ILE A 10 3.38 7.24 -4.34
N GLU A 11 2.88 7.61 -5.50
CA GLU A 11 2.81 8.98 -5.97
C GLU A 11 1.48 9.20 -6.66
N SER A 12 0.85 10.34 -6.38
CA SER A 12 -0.36 10.74 -7.05
C SER A 12 -0.34 12.24 -7.23
N ARG A 13 -0.99 12.72 -8.29
CA ARG A 13 -1.23 14.16 -8.49
C ARG A 13 -1.91 14.82 -7.27
N ARG A 14 -2.66 14.04 -6.48
CA ARG A 14 -3.32 14.48 -5.25
C ARG A 14 -2.41 14.46 -4.01
N LEU A 15 -1.39 13.59 -3.98
CA LEU A 15 -0.47 13.46 -2.85
C LEU A 15 0.61 14.55 -2.85
N GLY A 16 0.92 15.12 -4.02
CA GLY A 16 1.86 16.23 -4.18
C GLY A 16 3.33 15.89 -3.95
N LYS A 17 3.65 14.80 -3.23
CA LYS A 17 4.98 14.23 -3.05
C LYS A 17 4.91 12.70 -3.02
N PRO A 18 5.95 11.99 -3.48
CA PRO A 18 6.04 10.54 -3.30
C PRO A 18 6.14 10.20 -1.80
N GLU A 19 5.33 9.24 -1.35
CA GLU A 19 5.33 8.73 0.02
C GLU A 19 5.85 7.28 0.01
N ASN A 20 6.73 6.94 0.94
CA ASN A 20 7.28 5.59 1.09
C ASN A 20 6.61 4.89 2.25
N ILE A 21 5.87 3.83 1.95
CA ILE A 21 5.21 3.00 2.96
C ILE A 21 6.10 1.81 3.29
N CYS A 22 6.51 1.67 4.55
CA CYS A 22 7.51 0.68 4.99
C CYS A 22 6.94 -0.40 5.91
N SER A 23 5.65 -0.32 6.27
CA SER A 23 5.02 -1.24 7.21
C SER A 23 3.52 -1.41 6.94
N VAL A 24 2.96 -2.52 7.44
CA VAL A 24 1.52 -2.79 7.32
C VAL A 24 0.67 -1.75 8.03
N THR A 25 1.14 -1.23 9.16
CA THR A 25 0.43 -0.18 9.90
C THR A 25 0.35 1.11 9.08
N GLU A 26 1.48 1.55 8.49
CA GLU A 26 1.50 2.70 7.59
C GLU A 26 0.63 2.47 6.35
N ALA A 27 0.66 1.26 5.78
CA ALA A 27 -0.20 0.90 4.65
C ALA A 27 -1.68 0.97 5.01
N ALA A 28 -2.07 0.45 6.18
CA ALA A 28 -3.44 0.49 6.67
C ALA A 28 -3.92 1.93 6.88
N GLU A 29 -3.10 2.75 7.55
CA GLU A 29 -3.39 4.16 7.76
C GLU A 29 -3.55 4.91 6.44
N PHE A 30 -2.64 4.66 5.49
CA PHE A 30 -2.70 5.26 4.16
C PHE A 30 -3.97 4.85 3.40
N LEU A 31 -4.31 3.56 3.38
CA LEU A 31 -5.51 3.02 2.74
C LEU A 31 -6.81 3.57 3.34
N LEU A 32 -6.82 3.95 4.62
CA LEU A 32 -8.00 4.42 5.33
C LEU A 32 -8.14 5.95 5.29
N MET A 33 -7.05 6.68 5.46
CA MET A 33 -7.08 8.14 5.65
C MET A 33 -6.68 8.94 4.41
N LYS A 34 -5.68 8.46 3.66
CA LYS A 34 -5.03 9.23 2.59
C LYS A 34 -5.34 8.73 1.18
N TRP A 35 -6.05 7.61 1.07
CA TRP A 35 -6.28 6.94 -0.21
C TRP A 35 -7.12 7.80 -1.18
N PRO A 36 -6.63 8.11 -2.39
CA PRO A 36 -7.25 9.12 -3.26
C PRO A 36 -8.53 8.66 -3.97
N VAL A 37 -8.76 7.34 -4.10
CA VAL A 37 -9.86 6.75 -4.86
C VAL A 37 -10.64 5.76 -4.00
N HIS A 38 -11.85 6.10 -3.57
CA HIS A 38 -12.64 5.25 -2.66
C HIS A 38 -13.30 4.03 -3.31
N GLN A 39 -13.08 3.80 -4.61
CA GLN A 39 -13.68 2.72 -5.38
C GLN A 39 -12.57 1.83 -5.95
N GLY A 40 -12.58 0.55 -5.59
CA GLY A 40 -11.57 -0.39 -6.04
C GLY A 40 -11.75 -1.74 -5.35
N GLN A 41 -11.77 -2.83 -6.13
CA GLN A 41 -11.88 -4.16 -5.56
C GLN A 41 -10.56 -4.54 -4.88
N LYS A 42 -9.43 -4.09 -5.45
CA LYS A 42 -8.10 -4.26 -4.87
C LYS A 42 -7.90 -3.39 -3.62
N LEU A 43 -8.47 -2.19 -3.57
CA LEU A 43 -8.47 -1.37 -2.35
C LEU A 43 -9.10 -2.10 -1.15
N LYS A 44 -10.29 -2.69 -1.35
CA LYS A 44 -10.96 -3.47 -0.29
C LYS A 44 -10.13 -4.68 0.13
N ALA A 45 -9.56 -5.39 -0.85
CA ALA A 45 -8.68 -6.52 -0.57
C ALA A 45 -7.43 -6.10 0.22
N ALA A 46 -6.79 -4.98 -0.13
CA ALA A 46 -5.63 -4.47 0.58
C ALA A 46 -5.94 -4.09 2.03
N ARG A 47 -7.10 -3.45 2.28
CA ARG A 47 -7.56 -3.16 3.65
C ARG A 47 -7.77 -4.43 4.47
N GLN A 48 -8.44 -5.43 3.89
CA GLN A 48 -8.67 -6.71 4.55
C GLN A 48 -7.34 -7.41 4.86
N ARG A 49 -6.40 -7.45 3.91
CA ARG A 49 -5.09 -8.05 4.13
C ARG A 49 -4.28 -7.34 5.21
N CYS A 50 -4.33 -6.01 5.27
CA CYS A 50 -3.68 -5.27 6.35
C CYS A 50 -4.28 -5.63 7.71
N TYR A 51 -5.61 -5.79 7.79
CA TYR A 51 -6.28 -6.27 9.00
C TYR A 51 -5.86 -7.69 9.37
N ASP A 52 -5.87 -8.62 8.41
CA ASP A 52 -5.50 -10.03 8.65
C ASP A 52 -4.07 -10.16 9.21
N VAL A 53 -3.12 -9.33 8.75
CA VAL A 53 -1.75 -9.33 9.30
C VAL A 53 -1.71 -8.80 10.72
N LEU A 54 -2.46 -7.73 11.02
CA LEU A 54 -2.54 -7.16 12.37
C LEU A 54 -3.21 -8.13 13.36
N ASP A 55 -4.11 -8.98 12.87
CA ASP A 55 -4.76 -10.06 13.64
C ASP A 55 -3.88 -11.33 13.74
N GLY A 56 -2.74 -11.38 13.04
CA GLY A 56 -1.82 -12.51 13.04
C GLY A 56 -2.20 -13.67 12.10
N ASN A 57 -3.18 -13.47 11.22
CA ASN A 57 -3.68 -14.46 10.26
C ASN A 57 -3.00 -14.40 8.88
N ALA A 58 -2.16 -13.40 8.63
CA ALA A 58 -1.46 -13.23 7.35
C ALA A 58 -0.03 -12.70 7.55
N SER A 59 0.78 -12.73 6.49
CA SER A 59 2.15 -12.23 6.52
C SER A 59 2.27 -10.78 6.01
N ALA A 60 3.28 -10.05 6.46
CA ALA A 60 3.57 -8.70 5.96
C ALA A 60 3.81 -8.66 4.43
N ALA A 61 4.30 -9.76 3.86
CA ALA A 61 4.49 -9.90 2.42
C ALA A 61 3.15 -9.97 1.65
N ASP A 62 2.13 -10.61 2.23
CA ASP A 62 0.78 -10.66 1.65
C ASP A 62 0.14 -9.27 1.64
N ALA A 63 0.24 -8.54 2.76
CA ALA A 63 -0.23 -7.16 2.85
C ALA A 63 0.50 -6.24 1.87
N ARG A 64 1.82 -6.34 1.76
CA ARG A 64 2.61 -5.59 0.77
C ARG A 64 2.13 -5.86 -0.65
N SER A 65 1.93 -7.13 -1.00
CA SER A 65 1.51 -7.53 -2.35
C SER A 65 0.12 -6.98 -2.67
N ALA A 66 -0.83 -7.10 -1.74
CA ALA A 66 -2.17 -6.54 -1.90
C ALA A 66 -2.15 -5.00 -2.00
N PHE A 67 -1.30 -4.34 -1.21
CA PHE A 67 -1.12 -2.89 -1.25
C PHE A 67 -0.59 -2.41 -2.61
N ILE A 68 0.41 -3.09 -3.18
CA ILE A 68 0.93 -2.78 -4.52
C ILE A 68 -0.16 -2.93 -5.59
N GLU A 69 -0.94 -4.02 -5.53
CA GLU A 69 -2.03 -4.24 -6.48
C GLU A 69 -3.13 -3.18 -6.36
N ALA A 70 -3.45 -2.72 -5.15
CA ALA A 70 -4.34 -1.58 -4.95
C ALA A 70 -3.75 -0.28 -5.49
N ALA A 71 -2.46 -0.02 -5.26
CA ALA A 71 -1.78 1.17 -5.74
C ALA A 71 -1.73 1.20 -7.28
N LYS A 72 -1.56 0.05 -7.93
CA LYS A 72 -1.66 -0.08 -9.40
C LYS A 72 -3.10 0.16 -9.89
N GLU A 73 -4.10 -0.38 -9.22
CA GLU A 73 -5.53 -0.14 -9.57
C GLU A 73 -5.89 1.34 -9.48
N ALA A 74 -5.31 2.06 -8.52
CA ALA A 74 -5.51 3.49 -8.34
C ALA A 74 -4.57 4.37 -9.19
N ASP A 75 -3.69 3.78 -10.01
CA ASP A 75 -2.67 4.48 -10.81
C ASP A 75 -1.75 5.40 -9.97
N ILE A 76 -1.38 4.93 -8.77
CA ILE A 76 -0.50 5.66 -7.83
C ILE A 76 0.77 4.90 -7.45
N PHE A 77 0.99 3.71 -8.02
CA PHE A 77 2.17 2.91 -7.73
C PHE A 77 3.39 3.41 -8.52
N VAL A 78 4.49 3.67 -7.83
CA VAL A 78 5.77 4.05 -8.47
C VAL A 78 6.80 2.97 -8.25
N ASP A 79 7.24 2.36 -9.35
CA ASP A 79 8.36 1.42 -9.35
C ASP A 79 9.67 2.16 -9.71
N TYR A 80 10.43 2.55 -8.69
CA TYR A 80 11.72 3.23 -8.90
C TYR A 80 12.79 2.29 -9.48
N ILE A 81 12.53 0.97 -9.52
CA ILE A 81 13.44 -0.05 -10.05
C ILE A 81 13.58 0.05 -11.59
N LYS A 82 12.69 0.78 -12.28
CA LYS A 82 12.79 1.04 -13.72
C LYS A 82 13.34 2.43 -14.13
N THR A 83 13.64 3.33 -13.19
CA THR A 83 14.13 4.69 -13.52
C THR A 83 15.66 4.83 -13.48
N GLY A 84 16.39 3.72 -13.33
CA GLY A 84 17.86 3.68 -13.41
C GLY A 84 18.37 3.11 -14.73
N ARG A 85 18.49 3.98 -15.75
CA ARG A 85 19.22 3.82 -17.03
C ARG A 85 18.67 2.86 -18.10
#